data_AF-A0A7J0CRF2-F1
#
_entry.id   AF-A0A7J0CRF2-F1
#
_cell.length_a   1.000
_cell.length_b   1.000
_cell.length_c   1.000
_cell.angle_alpha   90.00
_cell.angle_beta   90.00
_cell.angle_gamma   90.00
#
_symmetry.space_group_name_H-M   'P 1'
#
loop_
_entity.id
_entity.type
_entity.pdbx_description
1 polymer ?
#
loop_
_entity_poly.entity_id
_entity_poly.type
_entity_poly.pdbx_seq_one_letter_code
_entity_poly.pdbx_strand_id
1 'polypeptide(L)'
;MTTGRLGQQAAPPNAAYAGQVVHFPDPVRASRHPRGVRVGESGHPDFSPYARAAAEIADPPQGFGVDELRLTDYVSANAAMAAAGHELWDTIPAVATPHGWTWHHVSGGRRMELVPVEVKALLRHHGGLATTDVDQDRRGTRPLQETRPAHFRLPKGAVAVSEQQIQGVEEDLGYRLPGAYRSFLKAAGGSAPWTRRSTPSWGCWWTSRSSRCVMRPR
;
A
#
# COMPACT_ATOMS: atom_id res chain seq x y z
N MET A 1 23.15 -31.41 -23.29
CA MET A 1 23.52 -31.04 -21.90
C MET A 1 22.95 -29.67 -21.63
N THR A 2 21.76 -29.63 -21.02
CA THR A 2 21.04 -28.39 -20.70
C THR A 2 21.44 -28.00 -19.29
N THR A 3 22.24 -26.94 -19.15
CA THR A 3 22.59 -26.39 -17.84
C THR A 3 21.36 -25.73 -17.24
N GLY A 4 20.66 -26.47 -16.39
CA GLY A 4 19.56 -25.96 -15.58
C GLY A 4 20.05 -24.84 -14.67
N ARG A 5 19.44 -23.67 -14.81
CA ARG A 5 19.64 -22.56 -13.88
C ARG A 5 18.93 -22.92 -12.58
N LEU A 6 19.66 -23.49 -11.63
CA LEU A 6 19.23 -23.68 -10.25
C LEU A 6 18.66 -22.36 -9.72
N GLY A 7 17.49 -22.44 -9.10
CA GLY A 7 16.69 -21.31 -8.63
C GLY A 7 17.51 -20.31 -7.85
N GLN A 8 17.83 -19.17 -8.49
CA GLN A 8 18.23 -17.99 -7.76
C GLN A 8 16.96 -17.43 -7.12
N GLN A 9 16.76 -17.68 -5.83
CA GLN A 9 15.98 -16.76 -5.01
C GLN A 9 16.59 -15.38 -5.24
N ALA A 10 15.88 -14.51 -5.96
CA ALA A 10 16.36 -13.16 -6.23
C ALA A 10 16.66 -12.51 -4.87
N ALA A 11 17.88 -12.02 -4.69
CA ALA A 11 18.27 -11.32 -3.48
C ALA A 11 17.24 -10.20 -3.20
N PRO A 12 16.86 -9.96 -1.94
CA PRO A 12 15.92 -8.89 -1.61
C PRO A 12 16.35 -7.59 -2.29
N PRO A 13 15.42 -6.78 -2.82
CA PRO A 13 15.76 -5.56 -3.58
C PRO A 13 16.72 -4.60 -2.85
N ASN A 14 16.75 -4.66 -1.52
CA ASN A 14 17.60 -3.84 -0.66
C ASN A 14 18.78 -4.60 -0.04
N ALA A 15 19.16 -5.76 -0.58
CA ALA A 15 20.32 -6.53 -0.10
C ALA A 15 21.61 -5.71 -0.11
N ALA A 16 21.75 -4.77 -1.07
CA ALA A 16 22.89 -3.85 -1.13
C ALA A 16 23.00 -2.91 0.09
N TYR A 17 21.91 -2.74 0.84
CA TYR A 17 21.86 -1.90 2.04
C TYR A 17 21.88 -2.73 3.33
N ALA A 18 22.06 -4.05 3.26
CA ALA A 18 22.06 -4.91 4.44
C ALA A 18 23.01 -4.40 5.53
N GLY A 19 22.51 -4.29 6.77
CA GLY A 19 23.25 -3.77 7.92
C GLY A 19 23.47 -2.25 7.94
N GLN A 20 22.98 -1.51 6.94
CA GLN A 20 23.19 -0.06 6.83
C GLN A 20 21.98 0.75 7.33
N VAL A 21 22.17 2.06 7.47
CA VAL A 21 21.10 3.04 7.60
C VAL A 21 21.01 3.83 6.31
N VAL A 22 19.82 3.83 5.70
CA VAL A 22 19.55 4.59 4.48
C VAL A 22 18.89 5.91 4.87
N HIS A 23 19.52 7.01 4.49
CA HIS A 23 18.99 8.36 4.72
C HIS A 23 18.22 8.88 3.50
N PHE A 24 17.30 9.81 3.73
CA PHE A 24 16.55 10.44 2.65
C PHE A 24 17.46 11.37 1.84
N PRO A 25 17.44 11.27 0.50
CA PRO A 25 18.33 12.07 -0.35
C PRO A 25 17.88 13.54 -0.46
N ASP A 26 16.60 13.84 -0.25
CA ASP A 26 16.10 15.21 -0.26
C ASP A 26 16.11 15.84 1.14
N PRO A 27 16.43 17.14 1.25
CA PRO A 27 16.59 17.82 2.54
C PRO A 27 15.29 17.90 3.35
N VAL A 28 14.13 17.91 2.68
CA VAL A 28 12.83 18.01 3.35
C VAL A 28 12.54 16.73 4.15
N ARG A 29 12.67 15.55 3.52
CA ARG A 29 12.46 14.29 4.24
C ARG A 29 13.63 13.98 5.18
N ALA A 30 14.85 14.36 4.83
CA ALA A 30 16.01 14.18 5.70
C ALA A 30 15.86 14.96 7.02
N SER A 31 15.34 16.19 6.98
CA SER A 31 15.08 16.98 8.19
C SER A 31 13.91 16.44 9.02
N ARG A 32 12.86 15.89 8.38
CA ARG A 32 11.74 15.25 9.08
C ARG A 32 12.12 13.91 9.72
N HIS A 33 12.99 13.15 9.06
CA HIS A 33 13.37 11.79 9.44
C HIS A 33 14.90 11.64 9.52
N PRO A 34 15.57 12.37 10.44
CA PRO A 34 17.04 12.44 10.49
C PRO A 34 17.69 11.09 10.81
N ARG A 35 16.95 10.19 11.45
CA ARG A 35 17.45 8.84 11.81
C ARG A 35 17.52 7.88 10.63
N GLY A 36 16.93 8.20 9.48
CA GLY A 36 16.88 7.32 8.32
C GLY A 36 16.14 6.00 8.60
N VAL A 37 16.26 5.04 7.69
CA VAL A 37 15.67 3.70 7.83
C VAL A 37 16.80 2.70 7.97
N ARG A 38 16.81 1.96 9.08
CA ARG A 38 17.76 0.86 9.28
C ARG A 38 17.37 -0.31 8.40
N VAL A 39 18.34 -0.98 7.80
CA VAL A 39 18.14 -2.21 7.04
C VAL A 39 18.83 -3.34 7.81
N GLY A 40 18.07 -4.39 8.11
CA GLY A 40 18.58 -5.57 8.79
C GLY A 40 19.62 -6.32 7.96
N GLU A 41 20.31 -7.27 8.58
CA GLU A 41 21.35 -8.08 7.93
C GLU A 41 20.82 -8.91 6.75
N SER A 42 19.54 -9.29 6.79
CA SER A 42 18.87 -9.99 5.70
C SER A 42 18.37 -9.06 4.57
N GLY A 43 18.67 -7.75 4.63
CA GLY A 43 18.26 -6.78 3.61
C GLY A 43 16.81 -6.30 3.72
N HIS A 44 16.14 -6.53 4.85
CA HIS A 44 14.79 -6.00 5.12
C HIS A 44 14.86 -4.65 5.85
N PRO A 45 14.20 -3.59 5.34
CA PRO A 45 14.16 -2.33 6.06
C PRO A 45 13.23 -2.40 7.27
N ASP A 46 13.67 -1.83 8.38
CA ASP A 46 12.93 -1.71 9.63
C ASP A 46 12.18 -0.37 9.67
N PHE A 47 10.86 -0.44 9.46
CA PHE A 47 9.97 0.72 9.55
C PHE A 47 9.28 0.86 10.90
N SER A 48 9.51 -0.06 11.84
CA SER A 48 8.85 -0.08 13.15
C SER A 48 8.96 1.26 13.90
N PRO A 49 10.12 1.99 13.86
CA PRO A 49 10.23 3.30 14.50
C PRO A 49 9.29 4.38 13.95
N TYR A 50 8.71 4.16 12.77
CA TYR A 50 7.79 5.07 12.09
C TYR A 50 6.34 4.56 12.11
N ALA A 51 6.07 3.40 12.72
CA ALA A 51 4.75 2.81 12.75
C ALA A 51 3.81 3.62 13.67
N ARG A 52 2.66 4.04 13.13
CA ARG A 52 1.59 4.71 13.88
C ARG A 52 0.59 3.73 14.47
N ALA A 53 0.40 2.60 13.82
CA ALA A 53 -0.48 1.52 14.25
C ALA A 53 0.08 0.18 13.78
N ALA A 54 -0.32 -0.91 14.43
CA ALA A 54 0.04 -2.26 14.01
C ALA A 54 -1.14 -3.22 14.17
N ALA A 55 -1.25 -4.18 13.26
CA ALA A 55 -2.29 -5.19 13.25
C ALA A 55 -1.67 -6.58 13.04
N GLU A 56 -2.14 -7.56 13.80
CA GLU A 56 -1.90 -8.98 13.49
C GLU A 56 -3.07 -9.49 12.64
N ILE A 57 -2.79 -9.98 11.44
CA ILE A 57 -3.81 -10.48 10.52
C ILE A 57 -3.79 -12.01 10.45
N ALA A 58 -4.93 -12.59 10.03
CA ALA A 58 -5.04 -14.03 9.85
C ALA A 58 -4.21 -14.53 8.66
N ASP A 59 -3.98 -15.84 8.62
CA ASP A 59 -3.35 -16.49 7.47
C ASP A 59 -4.24 -16.39 6.22
N PRO A 60 -3.63 -16.36 5.02
CA PRO A 60 -4.38 -16.27 3.79
C PRO A 60 -5.29 -17.49 3.56
N PRO A 61 -6.48 -17.29 2.95
CA PRO A 61 -7.21 -18.41 2.37
C PRO A 61 -6.37 -19.09 1.27
N GLN A 62 -6.53 -20.40 1.12
CA GLN A 62 -5.85 -21.15 0.07
C GLN A 62 -6.22 -20.64 -1.34
N GLY A 63 -5.26 -20.69 -2.27
CA GLY A 63 -5.47 -20.39 -3.68
C GLY A 63 -5.49 -18.90 -4.04
N PHE A 64 -5.01 -18.03 -3.15
CA PHE A 64 -4.79 -16.61 -3.44
C PHE A 64 -3.47 -16.40 -4.21
N GLY A 65 -3.48 -15.47 -5.17
CA GLY A 65 -2.25 -14.88 -5.69
C GLY A 65 -1.71 -13.78 -4.78
N VAL A 66 -0.45 -13.38 -4.98
CA VAL A 66 0.20 -12.36 -4.13
C VAL A 66 -0.51 -11.00 -4.12
N ASP A 67 -1.12 -10.59 -5.24
CA ASP A 67 -1.83 -9.31 -5.34
C ASP A 67 -3.18 -9.35 -4.61
N GLU A 68 -3.90 -10.48 -4.71
CA GLU A 68 -5.12 -10.74 -3.94
C GLU A 68 -4.81 -10.71 -2.44
N LEU A 69 -3.74 -11.42 -2.04
CA LEU A 69 -3.29 -11.43 -0.66
C LEU A 69 -3.01 -10.03 -0.13
N ARG A 70 -2.18 -9.26 -0.86
CA ARG A 70 -1.80 -7.91 -0.45
C ARG A 70 -3.02 -7.02 -0.22
N LEU A 71 -4.01 -7.08 -1.12
CA LEU A 71 -5.23 -6.30 -0.99
C LEU A 71 -6.03 -6.74 0.24
N THR A 72 -6.24 -8.05 0.42
CA THR A 72 -6.98 -8.60 1.55
C THR A 72 -6.30 -8.28 2.88
N ASP A 73 -4.98 -8.29 2.94
CA ASP A 73 -4.20 -7.95 4.13
C ASP A 73 -4.40 -6.49 4.52
N TYR A 74 -4.37 -5.58 3.55
CA TYR A 74 -4.62 -4.15 3.79
C TYR A 74 -6.03 -3.92 4.33
N VAL A 75 -7.04 -4.55 3.71
CA VAL A 75 -8.43 -4.44 4.16
C VAL A 75 -8.61 -5.02 5.56
N SER A 76 -7.97 -6.16 5.85
CA SER A 76 -8.04 -6.81 7.16
C SER A 76 -7.40 -5.95 8.25
N ALA A 77 -6.23 -5.35 7.98
CA ALA A 77 -5.56 -4.46 8.91
C ALA A 77 -6.36 -3.16 9.14
N ASN A 78 -6.93 -2.56 8.08
CA ASN A 78 -7.83 -1.40 8.19
C ASN A 78 -9.04 -1.74 9.07
N ALA A 79 -9.70 -2.87 8.82
CA ALA A 79 -10.88 -3.30 9.56
C ALA A 79 -10.55 -3.57 11.03
N ALA A 80 -9.38 -4.13 11.32
CA ALA A 80 -8.91 -4.34 12.69
C ALA A 80 -8.72 -3.01 13.44
N MET A 81 -8.10 -2.01 12.81
CA MET A 81 -7.90 -0.70 13.44
C MET A 81 -9.20 0.07 13.63
N ALA A 82 -10.10 0.03 12.65
CA ALA A 82 -11.42 0.64 12.76
C ALA A 82 -12.24 0.00 13.89
N ALA A 83 -12.23 -1.34 14.01
CA ALA A 83 -12.91 -2.05 15.09
C ALA A 83 -12.31 -1.76 16.47
N ALA A 84 -11.01 -1.50 16.53
CA ALA A 84 -10.32 -1.07 17.75
C ALA A 84 -10.57 0.41 18.11
N GLY A 85 -11.33 1.16 17.30
CA GLY A 85 -11.62 2.57 17.55
C GLY A 85 -10.41 3.50 17.38
N HIS A 86 -9.46 3.14 16.50
CA HIS A 86 -8.28 3.95 16.27
C HIS A 86 -8.63 5.27 15.56
N GLU A 87 -8.21 6.41 16.11
CA GLU A 87 -8.60 7.77 15.68
C GLU A 87 -8.45 8.05 14.16
N LEU A 88 -7.43 7.48 13.52
CA LEU A 88 -7.21 7.61 12.08
C LEU A 88 -8.36 7.06 11.22
N TRP A 89 -9.23 6.22 11.79
CA TRP A 89 -10.41 5.65 11.12
C TRP A 89 -11.73 6.31 11.49
N ASP A 90 -11.74 7.33 12.36
CA ASP A 90 -12.99 7.96 12.84
C ASP A 90 -13.85 8.54 11.72
N THR A 91 -13.20 9.04 10.66
CA THR A 91 -13.86 9.78 9.57
C THR A 91 -13.84 9.06 8.23
N ILE A 92 -13.24 7.86 8.15
CA ILE A 92 -13.09 7.11 6.89
C ILE A 92 -13.73 5.71 7.00
N PRO A 93 -14.07 5.05 5.88
CA PRO A 93 -14.58 3.69 5.91
C PRO A 93 -13.55 2.69 6.49
N ALA A 94 -14.03 1.67 7.19
CA ALA A 94 -13.20 0.62 7.81
C ALA A 94 -12.32 -0.17 6.83
N VAL A 95 -12.60 -0.11 5.53
CA VAL A 95 -11.81 -0.79 4.49
C VAL A 95 -10.75 0.13 3.86
N ALA A 96 -10.79 1.44 4.15
CA ALA A 96 -9.90 2.43 3.56
C ALA A 96 -8.64 2.61 4.42
N THR A 97 -7.49 2.77 3.78
CA THR A 97 -6.25 3.19 4.46
C THR A 97 -6.23 4.72 4.55
N PRO A 98 -5.95 5.31 5.72
CA PRO A 98 -5.85 6.76 5.88
C PRO A 98 -4.87 7.41 4.90
N HIS A 99 -5.22 8.60 4.41
CA HIS A 99 -4.40 9.29 3.41
C HIS A 99 -3.01 9.64 3.97
N GLY A 100 -1.97 9.45 3.17
CA GLY A 100 -0.57 9.63 3.61
C GLY A 100 0.03 8.43 4.36
N TRP A 101 -0.75 7.37 4.59
CA TRP A 101 -0.32 6.15 5.25
C TRP A 101 -0.36 4.94 4.32
N THR A 102 0.44 3.93 4.63
CA THR A 102 0.46 2.65 3.91
C THR A 102 0.82 1.52 4.86
N TRP A 103 0.32 0.32 4.58
CA TRP A 103 0.67 -0.85 5.38
C TRP A 103 1.96 -1.49 4.88
N HIS A 104 2.80 -1.86 5.84
CA HIS A 104 4.03 -2.61 5.66
C HIS A 104 3.88 -4.00 6.29
N HIS A 105 4.07 -5.03 5.48
CA HIS A 105 4.27 -6.40 5.96
C HIS A 105 5.63 -6.53 6.62
N VAL A 106 5.65 -6.75 7.93
CA VAL A 106 6.86 -7.12 8.67
C VAL A 106 7.31 -8.50 8.21
N SER A 107 8.63 -8.69 8.06
CA SER A 107 9.18 -9.98 7.63
C SER A 107 8.93 -11.09 8.66
N GLY A 108 8.71 -12.31 8.21
CA GLY A 108 8.67 -13.49 9.09
C GLY A 108 7.38 -13.68 9.89
N GLY A 109 6.28 -13.03 9.49
CA GLY A 109 4.99 -13.20 10.17
C GLY A 109 3.81 -12.56 9.44
N ARG A 110 2.71 -12.41 10.18
CA ARG A 110 1.45 -11.78 9.72
C ARG A 110 1.20 -10.42 10.39
N ARG A 111 2.29 -9.78 10.84
CA ARG A 111 2.24 -8.44 11.42
C ARG A 111 2.28 -7.39 10.32
N MET A 112 1.35 -6.44 10.41
CA MET A 112 1.21 -5.29 9.53
C MET A 112 1.47 -4.01 10.32
N GLU A 113 2.29 -3.11 9.78
CA GLU A 113 2.59 -1.83 10.40
C GLU A 113 2.17 -0.67 9.50
N LEU A 114 1.39 0.27 10.06
CA LEU A 114 0.92 1.46 9.36
C LEU A 114 2.01 2.53 9.44
N VAL A 115 2.63 2.83 8.31
CA VAL A 115 3.78 3.73 8.22
C VAL A 115 3.49 4.87 7.24
N PRO A 116 4.14 6.05 7.39
CA PRO A 116 3.97 7.12 6.42
C PRO A 116 4.44 6.69 5.03
N VAL A 117 3.65 7.03 4.00
CA VAL A 117 3.98 6.73 2.60
C VAL A 117 5.34 7.30 2.21
N GLU A 118 5.65 8.52 2.67
CA GLU A 118 6.91 9.19 2.37
C GLU A 118 8.13 8.44 2.91
N VAL A 119 7.99 7.76 4.05
CA VAL A 119 9.04 6.92 4.65
C VAL A 119 9.16 5.61 3.87
N LYS A 120 8.03 4.93 3.64
CA LYS A 120 7.99 3.67 2.89
C LYS A 120 8.51 3.80 1.46
N ALA A 121 8.38 4.98 0.86
CA ALA A 121 8.86 5.28 -0.49
C ALA A 121 10.39 5.33 -0.59
N LEU A 122 11.13 5.50 0.52
CA LEU A 122 12.60 5.52 0.51
C LEU A 122 13.18 4.19 0.02
N LEU A 123 12.58 3.07 0.42
CA LEU A 123 13.04 1.72 0.11
C LEU A 123 11.86 0.88 -0.38
N ARG A 124 11.65 0.88 -1.71
CA ARG A 124 10.65 0.02 -2.35
C ARG A 124 10.99 -1.43 -2.09
N HIS A 125 10.08 -2.15 -1.44
CA HIS A 125 10.20 -3.58 -1.22
C HIS A 125 8.80 -4.17 -1.05
N HIS A 126 8.65 -5.45 -1.40
CA HIS A 126 7.40 -6.19 -1.23
C HIS A 126 7.20 -6.70 0.22
N GLY A 127 8.13 -6.42 1.15
CA GLY A 127 8.00 -6.80 2.56
C GLY A 127 7.90 -8.31 2.76
N GLY A 128 7.20 -8.71 3.83
CA GLY A 128 6.85 -10.11 4.12
C GLY A 128 5.92 -10.80 3.11
N LEU A 129 5.39 -10.11 2.09
CA LEU A 129 4.62 -10.78 1.02
C LEU A 129 5.49 -11.73 0.20
N ALA A 130 6.77 -11.38 0.02
CA ALA A 130 7.73 -12.20 -0.73
C ALA A 130 8.05 -13.54 -0.03
N THR A 131 7.75 -13.64 1.27
CA THR A 131 7.98 -14.86 2.07
C THR A 131 6.69 -15.56 2.46
N THR A 132 5.53 -15.11 1.95
CA THR A 132 4.24 -15.73 2.26
C THR A 132 3.98 -16.92 1.32
N ASP A 133 3.41 -17.99 1.87
CA ASP A 133 3.04 -19.21 1.14
C ASP A 133 1.77 -19.01 0.30
N VAL A 134 1.90 -18.25 -0.78
CA VAL A 134 0.89 -18.03 -1.81
C VAL A 134 1.53 -18.18 -3.19
N ASP A 135 0.71 -18.28 -4.23
CA ASP A 135 1.21 -18.28 -5.60
C ASP A 135 1.85 -16.92 -5.93
N GLN A 136 3.18 -16.91 -5.93
CA GLN A 136 4.01 -15.73 -6.18
C GLN A 136 4.08 -15.35 -7.65
N ASP A 137 3.56 -16.17 -8.57
CA ASP A 137 3.53 -15.91 -10.01
C ASP A 137 2.16 -15.45 -10.49
N ARG A 138 1.09 -15.75 -9.73
CA ARG A 138 -0.25 -15.24 -9.99
C ARG A 138 -0.36 -13.74 -9.68
N ARG A 139 -0.53 -12.95 -10.73
CA ARG A 139 -0.74 -11.49 -10.68
C ARG A 139 -2.20 -11.12 -10.91
N GLY A 140 -2.56 -9.95 -10.39
CA GLY A 140 -3.90 -9.38 -10.51
C GLY A 140 -4.89 -9.91 -9.48
N THR A 141 -6.00 -9.19 -9.33
CA THR A 141 -7.15 -9.63 -8.54
C THR A 141 -8.17 -10.30 -9.44
N ARG A 142 -9.01 -11.19 -8.89
CA ARG A 142 -10.21 -11.65 -9.60
C ARG A 142 -11.01 -10.44 -10.12
N PRO A 143 -11.54 -10.51 -11.36
CA PRO A 143 -12.41 -9.46 -11.87
C PRO A 143 -13.55 -9.20 -10.88
N LEU A 144 -13.86 -7.93 -10.67
CA LEU A 144 -15.05 -7.56 -9.89
C LEU A 144 -16.29 -8.09 -10.62
N GLN A 145 -17.17 -8.78 -9.89
CA GLN A 145 -18.45 -9.24 -10.44
C GLN A 145 -19.34 -8.06 -10.86
N GLU A 146 -19.22 -6.93 -10.15
CA GLU A 146 -19.88 -5.66 -10.49
C GLU A 146 -18.84 -4.54 -10.63
N THR A 147 -18.84 -3.84 -11.75
CA THR A 147 -18.06 -2.62 -11.94
C THR A 147 -18.96 -1.41 -11.68
N ARG A 148 -18.55 -0.54 -10.75
CA ARG A 148 -19.21 0.74 -10.49
C ARG A 148 -18.25 1.89 -10.81
N PRO A 149 -18.71 2.99 -11.41
CA PRO A 149 -17.87 4.16 -11.62
C PRO A 149 -17.32 4.69 -10.29
N ALA A 150 -16.03 5.02 -10.27
CA ALA A 150 -15.43 5.76 -9.16
C ALA A 150 -15.83 7.24 -9.27
N HIS A 151 -16.28 7.83 -8.16
CA HIS A 151 -16.64 9.24 -8.11
C HIS A 151 -15.50 10.08 -7.54
N PHE A 152 -15.24 11.24 -8.12
CA PHE A 152 -14.22 12.18 -7.68
C PHE A 152 -14.87 13.51 -7.29
N ARG A 153 -14.36 14.13 -6.23
CA ARG A 153 -14.79 15.47 -5.86
C ARG A 153 -13.99 16.48 -6.68
N LEU A 154 -14.69 17.27 -7.50
CA LEU A 154 -14.06 18.32 -8.28
C LEU A 154 -13.97 19.62 -7.48
N PRO A 155 -12.91 20.43 -7.65
CA PRO A 155 -12.84 21.78 -7.10
C PRO A 155 -13.98 22.63 -7.67
N LYS A 156 -14.59 23.46 -6.82
CA LYS A 156 -15.69 24.34 -7.24
C LYS A 156 -15.12 25.54 -8.00
N GLY A 157 -15.49 25.68 -9.28
CA GLY A 157 -15.33 26.93 -10.04
C GLY A 157 -13.95 27.21 -10.65
N ALA A 158 -13.00 26.28 -10.61
CA ALA A 158 -11.69 26.45 -11.24
C ALA A 158 -11.16 25.14 -11.83
N VAL A 159 -10.32 25.26 -12.87
CA VAL A 159 -9.49 24.16 -13.36
C VAL A 159 -8.49 23.80 -12.26
N ALA A 160 -8.39 22.53 -11.90
CA ALA A 160 -7.51 22.06 -10.83
C ALA A 160 -6.03 22.19 -11.19
N VAL A 161 -5.68 21.92 -12.46
CA VAL A 161 -4.32 22.06 -13.01
C VAL A 161 -4.41 22.75 -14.36
N SER A 162 -3.67 23.86 -14.53
CA SER A 162 -3.72 24.66 -15.75
C SER A 162 -3.06 23.95 -16.94
N GLU A 163 -3.40 24.38 -18.16
CA GLU A 163 -2.75 23.88 -19.38
C GLU A 163 -1.24 24.12 -19.37
N GLN A 164 -0.80 25.28 -18.88
CA GLN A 164 0.60 25.64 -18.77
C GLN A 164 1.37 24.71 -17.81
N GLN A 165 0.76 24.36 -16.67
CA GLN A 165 1.36 23.42 -15.72
C GLN A 165 1.51 22.02 -16.33
N ILE A 166 0.51 21.56 -17.10
CA ILE A 166 0.60 20.26 -17.77
C ILE A 166 1.69 20.27 -18.84
N GLN A 167 1.80 21.34 -19.63
CA GLN A 167 2.85 21.46 -20.65
C GLN A 167 4.24 21.41 -20.03
N GLY A 168 4.49 22.16 -18.95
CA GLY A 168 5.77 22.12 -18.25
C GLY A 168 6.14 20.71 -17.76
N VAL A 169 5.17 19.96 -17.21
CA VAL A 169 5.40 18.57 -16.80
C VAL A 169 5.70 17.65 -18.00
N GLU A 170 5.02 17.83 -19.13
CA GLU A 170 5.29 17.04 -20.34
C GLU A 170 6.66 17.33 -20.95
N GLU A 171 7.11 18.58 -20.87
CA GLU A 171 8.46 19.00 -21.27
C GLU A 171 9.51 18.34 -20.38
N ASP A 172 9.34 18.41 -19.05
CA ASP A 172 10.24 17.76 -18.09
C ASP A 172 10.29 16.24 -18.24
N LEU A 173 9.14 15.62 -18.57
CA LEU A 173 9.04 14.18 -18.81
C LEU A 173 9.57 13.75 -20.19
N GLY A 174 9.66 14.68 -21.15
CA GLY A 174 10.05 14.41 -22.53
C GLY A 174 8.99 13.66 -23.36
N TYR A 175 7.73 13.59 -22.88
CA TYR A 175 6.62 12.98 -23.63
C TYR A 175 5.26 13.54 -23.23
N ARG A 176 4.30 13.41 -24.15
CA ARG A 176 2.91 13.85 -23.95
C ARG A 176 2.14 12.86 -23.09
N LEU A 177 1.41 13.37 -22.10
CA LEU A 177 0.52 12.57 -21.28
C LEU A 177 -0.70 12.11 -22.11
N PRO A 178 -1.23 10.90 -21.86
CA PRO A 178 -2.46 10.43 -22.51
C PRO A 178 -3.63 11.39 -22.32
N GLY A 179 -4.44 11.59 -23.36
CA GLY A 179 -5.53 12.59 -23.38
C GLY A 179 -6.52 12.45 -22.22
N ALA A 180 -6.91 11.22 -21.89
CA ALA A 180 -7.79 10.95 -20.75
C ALA A 180 -7.16 11.37 -19.41
N TYR A 181 -5.85 11.13 -19.24
CA TYR A 181 -5.13 11.50 -18.01
C TYR A 181 -4.98 13.02 -17.89
N ARG A 182 -4.69 13.73 -18.99
CA ARG A 182 -4.68 15.20 -19.02
C ARG A 182 -6.03 15.79 -18.60
N SER A 183 -7.12 15.29 -19.17
CA SER A 183 -8.47 15.74 -18.83
C SER A 183 -8.77 15.52 -17.35
N PHE A 184 -8.36 14.37 -16.80
CA PHE A 184 -8.50 14.10 -15.38
C PHE A 184 -7.69 15.05 -14.50
N LEU A 185 -6.42 15.33 -14.84
CA LEU A 185 -5.60 16.28 -14.07
C LEU A 185 -6.19 17.69 -14.10
N LYS A 186 -6.66 18.15 -15.27
CA LYS A 186 -7.33 19.46 -15.37
C LYS A 186 -8.59 19.54 -14.52
N ALA A 187 -9.41 18.48 -14.54
CA ALA A 187 -10.69 18.48 -13.85
C ALA A 187 -10.53 18.27 -12.34
N ALA A 188 -9.71 17.30 -11.93
CA ALA A 188 -9.67 16.77 -10.58
C ALA A 188 -8.30 16.92 -9.88
N GLY A 189 -7.24 17.32 -10.60
CA GLY A 189 -5.92 17.60 -10.02
C GLY A 189 -5.27 16.42 -9.29
N GLY A 190 -5.60 15.18 -9.67
CA GLY A 190 -5.12 14.00 -8.96
C GLY A 190 -5.89 13.69 -7.67
N SER A 191 -7.09 14.26 -7.48
CA SER A 191 -7.94 13.97 -6.33
C SER A 191 -8.19 12.47 -6.17
N ALA A 192 -8.21 12.01 -4.92
CA ALA A 192 -8.60 10.65 -4.59
C ALA A 192 -10.11 10.43 -4.84
N PRO A 193 -10.53 9.20 -5.18
CA PRO A 193 -11.94 8.87 -5.28
C PRO A 193 -12.64 9.06 -3.93
N TRP A 194 -13.84 9.65 -3.96
CA TRP A 194 -14.72 9.80 -2.80
C TRP A 194 -15.76 8.69 -2.83
N THR A 195 -15.87 7.93 -1.74
CA THR A 195 -16.97 6.99 -1.53
C THR A 195 -18.07 7.67 -0.71
N ARG A 196 -19.31 7.69 -1.21
CA ARG A 196 -20.46 7.92 -0.30
C ARG A 196 -20.50 6.76 0.68
N ARG A 197 -20.83 7.01 1.95
CA ARG A 197 -21.08 5.96 2.95
C ARG A 197 -22.25 5.09 2.48
N SER A 198 -21.97 4.09 1.67
CA SER A 198 -22.78 2.89 1.55
C SER A 198 -22.16 1.87 2.49
N THR A 199 -22.94 1.38 3.44
CA THR A 199 -22.58 0.31 4.37
C THR A 199 -21.91 -0.84 3.60
N PRO A 200 -20.62 -1.14 3.83
CA PRO A 200 -20.01 -2.30 3.20
C PRO A 200 -20.60 -3.56 3.83
N SER A 201 -21.12 -4.49 3.02
CA SER A 201 -21.65 -5.78 3.46
C SER A 201 -20.57 -6.82 3.81
N TRP A 202 -19.38 -6.37 4.21
CA TRP A 202 -18.26 -7.24 4.58
C TRP A 202 -18.24 -7.43 6.10
N GLY A 203 -18.67 -8.60 6.57
CA GLY A 203 -18.65 -8.95 7.99
C GLY A 203 -17.31 -9.57 8.41
N CYS A 204 -16.47 -8.83 9.13
CA CYS A 204 -15.43 -9.43 9.97
C CYS A 204 -16.13 -10.09 11.17
N TRP A 205 -16.04 -11.43 11.28
CA TRP A 205 -16.44 -12.13 12.50
C TRP A 205 -15.22 -12.26 13.40
N TRP A 206 -15.27 -11.62 14.56
CA TRP A 206 -14.28 -11.80 15.63
C TRP A 206 -14.64 -13.06 16.42
N THR A 207 -13.75 -14.04 16.46
CA THR A 207 -13.90 -15.17 17.39
C THR A 207 -13.35 -14.73 18.75
N SER A 208 -14.16 -14.84 19.80
CA SER A 208 -13.88 -14.35 21.16
C SER A 208 -12.66 -14.96 21.86
N ARG A 209 -11.89 -15.83 21.19
CA ARG A 209 -10.69 -16.48 21.73
C ARG A 209 -9.36 -16.02 21.13
N SER A 210 -9.38 -15.21 20.08
CA SER A 210 -8.16 -14.76 19.41
C SER A 210 -8.48 -13.46 18.72
N SER A 211 -7.80 -12.37 19.08
CA SER A 211 -7.95 -11.03 18.49
C SER A 211 -7.52 -10.99 17.00
N ARG A 212 -8.14 -11.80 16.14
CA ARG A 212 -7.85 -11.95 14.71
C ARG A 212 -9.16 -11.82 13.93
N CYS A 213 -9.23 -10.90 12.98
CA CYS A 213 -10.34 -10.90 12.00
C CYS A 213 -10.09 -11.99 10.96
N VAL A 214 -11.10 -12.82 10.72
CA VAL A 214 -11.17 -13.74 9.58
C VAL A 214 -12.25 -13.24 8.63
N MET A 215 -11.87 -12.88 7.40
CA MET A 215 -12.84 -12.61 6.33
C MET A 215 -13.30 -13.93 5.72
N ARG A 216 -14.61 -14.18 5.74
CA ARG A 216 -15.25 -15.23 4.93
C ARG A 216 -16.19 -14.58 3.91
N PRO A 217 -16.19 -15.01 2.64
CA PRO A 217 -17.32 -14.73 1.75
C PRO A 217 -18.59 -15.37 2.35
N ARG A 218 -19.73 -14.70 2.22
CA ARG A 218 -21.03 -15.34 2.46
C ARG A 218 -21.32 -16.35 1.36
#